data_AF-A0A1B7MFX4-F1
#
_entry.id   AF-A0A1B7MFX4-F1
#
_cell.length_a   1.000
_cell.length_b   1.000
_cell.length_c   1.000
_cell.angle_alpha   90.00
_cell.angle_beta   90.00
_cell.angle_gamma   90.00
#
_symmetry.space_group_name_H-M   'P 1'
#
loop_
_entity.id
_entity.type
_entity.pdbx_description
1 polymer ?
#
loop_
_entity_poly.entity_id
_entity_poly.type
_entity_poly.pdbx_seq_one_letter_code
_entity_poly.pdbx_strand_id
1 'polypeptide(L)'
;SISGQWMSSHGMAQEFAGLPYGIKSIISKVNLYLPAHHHVESVHFTTPKGVPFHPAPAVVQIPAREYIVLKDNGMQVGCEEHGVANVWMRVL
;
A
#
# COMPACT_ATOMS: atom_id res chain seq x y z
N SER A 1 -8.99 27.80 1.37
CA SER A 1 -8.45 26.68 2.16
C SER A 1 -7.06 27.06 2.63
N ILE A 2 -6.77 26.99 3.94
CA ILE A 2 -5.53 27.50 4.55
C ILE A 2 -4.40 26.44 4.60
N SER A 3 -4.68 25.19 4.24
CA SER A 3 -3.66 24.16 4.13
C SER A 3 -3.17 24.06 2.69
N GLY A 4 -1.92 24.47 2.45
CA GLY A 4 -1.22 24.17 1.19
C GLY A 4 -1.07 22.67 0.97
N GLN A 5 -0.62 22.27 -0.23
CA GLN A 5 -0.32 20.86 -0.49
C GLN A 5 0.80 20.39 0.44
N TRP A 6 0.63 19.20 1.01
CA TRP A 6 1.68 18.58 1.82
C TRP A 6 2.88 18.25 0.94
N MET A 7 4.05 18.80 1.29
CA MET A 7 5.32 18.55 0.62
C MET A 7 6.30 17.89 1.59
N SER A 8 7.08 16.93 1.09
CA SER A 8 8.20 16.40 1.86
C SER A 8 9.28 17.47 2.06
N SER A 9 10.15 17.32 3.06
CA SER A 9 11.28 18.25 3.30
C SER A 9 12.19 18.41 2.07
N HIS A 10 12.32 17.35 1.27
CA HIS A 10 13.03 17.42 -0.02
C HIS A 10 12.23 18.20 -1.08
N GLY A 11 10.90 18.06 -1.12
CA GLY A 11 10.04 18.82 -2.02
C GLY A 11 10.10 20.33 -1.73
N MET A 12 10.05 20.72 -0.46
CA MET A 12 10.20 22.14 -0.04
C MET A 12 11.58 22.71 -0.42
N ALA A 13 12.65 21.92 -0.25
CA ALA A 13 13.99 22.34 -0.64
C ALA A 13 14.16 22.48 -2.16
N GLN A 14 13.53 21.61 -2.95
CA GLN A 14 13.57 21.69 -4.42
C GLN A 14 12.76 22.88 -4.96
N GLU A 15 11.60 23.16 -4.36
CA GLU A 15 10.78 24.33 -4.67
C GLU A 15 11.53 25.62 -4.33
N PHE A 16 12.13 25.71 -3.14
CA PHE A 16 12.97 26.85 -2.76
C PHE A 16 14.17 27.06 -3.70
N ALA A 17 14.75 25.96 -4.21
CA ALA A 17 15.86 25.99 -5.15
C ALA A 17 15.44 26.26 -6.62
N GLY A 18 14.15 26.43 -6.91
CA GLY A 18 13.64 26.69 -8.27
C GLY A 18 13.88 25.55 -9.27
N LEU A 19 14.12 24.34 -8.78
CA LEU A 19 14.39 23.18 -9.62
C LEU A 19 13.06 22.59 -10.13
N PRO A 20 12.98 22.16 -11.40
CA PRO A 20 11.76 21.55 -11.92
C PRO A 20 11.42 20.31 -11.08
N TYR A 21 10.13 20.16 -10.76
CA TYR A 21 9.56 18.97 -10.15
C TYR A 21 9.74 17.79 -11.12
N GLY A 22 10.94 17.21 -11.13
CA GLY A 22 11.16 15.91 -11.74
C GLY A 22 10.19 14.97 -11.04
N ILE A 23 9.36 14.26 -11.81
CA ILE A 23 8.47 13.20 -11.31
C ILE A 23 9.39 12.11 -10.76
N LYS A 24 9.92 12.35 -9.56
CA LYS A 24 10.55 11.32 -8.76
C LYS A 24 9.38 10.42 -8.45
N SER A 25 9.43 9.20 -9.02
CA SER A 25 8.75 8.03 -8.47
C SER A 25 8.74 8.23 -6.96
N ILE A 26 7.57 8.60 -6.43
CA ILE A 26 7.40 8.73 -5.00
C ILE A 26 7.65 7.30 -4.56
N ILE A 27 8.84 7.04 -4.03
CA ILE A 27 9.11 5.82 -3.29
C ILE A 27 8.21 5.98 -2.08
N SER A 28 6.95 5.59 -2.25
CA SER A 28 5.99 5.54 -1.17
C SER A 28 6.62 4.57 -0.19
N LYS A 29 7.16 5.08 0.91
CA LYS A 29 7.51 4.24 2.04
C LYS A 29 6.19 3.67 2.53
N VAL A 30 5.83 2.52 1.98
CA VAL A 30 4.68 1.75 2.42
C VAL A 30 5.08 1.17 3.76
N ASN A 31 4.67 1.83 4.84
CA ASN A 31 4.71 1.23 6.15
C ASN A 31 3.58 0.21 6.17
N LEU A 32 3.92 -1.06 5.98
CA LEU A 32 2.97 -2.17 6.06
C LEU A 32 2.99 -2.73 7.46
N TYR A 33 1.84 -2.73 8.12
CA TYR A 33 1.69 -3.47 9.37
C TYR A 33 1.54 -4.96 9.07
N LEU A 34 2.53 -5.76 9.49
CA LEU A 34 2.48 -7.21 9.41
C LEU A 34 2.24 -7.79 10.82
N PRO A 35 1.24 -8.67 11.01
CA PRO A 35 1.00 -9.30 12.30
C PRO A 35 2.23 -10.11 12.76
N ALA A 36 2.70 -9.87 13.99
CA ALA A 36 3.92 -10.47 14.52
C ALA A 36 3.87 -12.00 14.71
N HIS A 37 2.68 -12.59 14.70
CA HIS A 37 2.46 -14.01 15.02
C HIS A 37 2.46 -14.95 13.81
N HIS A 38 2.69 -14.44 12.60
CA HIS A 38 2.75 -15.25 11.39
C HIS A 38 4.12 -15.14 10.70
N HIS A 39 4.69 -16.26 10.29
CA HIS A 39 5.82 -16.27 9.36
C HIS A 39 5.35 -15.78 8.00
N VAL A 40 5.72 -14.55 7.64
CA VAL A 40 5.45 -13.96 6.34
C VAL A 40 6.51 -14.44 5.36
N GLU A 41 6.09 -15.13 4.30
CA GLU A 41 6.99 -15.57 3.24
C GLU A 41 7.14 -14.48 2.18
N SER A 42 6.04 -13.86 1.78
CA SER A 42 6.05 -12.79 0.78
C SER A 42 4.85 -11.85 0.89
N VAL A 43 4.98 -10.67 0.27
CA VAL A 43 3.93 -9.66 0.19
C VAL A 43 3.81 -9.20 -1.26
N HIS A 44 2.58 -9.18 -1.77
CA HIS A 44 2.29 -8.81 -3.16
C HIS A 44 1.36 -7.60 -3.23
N PHE A 45 1.67 -6.68 -4.15
CA PHE A 45 0.87 -5.48 -4.45
C PHE A 45 0.25 -5.53 -5.85
N THR A 46 0.47 -6.62 -6.57
CA THR A 46 0.05 -6.86 -7.94
C THR A 46 -0.56 -8.24 -8.05
N THR A 47 -1.52 -8.38 -8.96
CA THR A 47 -2.01 -9.68 -9.42
C THR A 47 -0.88 -10.50 -10.07
N PRO A 48 -1.05 -11.84 -10.24
CA PRO A 48 -0.10 -12.67 -10.97
C PRO A 48 0.17 -12.23 -12.42
N LYS A 49 -0.75 -11.45 -13.02
CA LYS A 49 -0.59 -10.88 -14.37
C LYS A 49 0.15 -9.53 -14.37
N GLY A 50 0.68 -9.10 -13.22
CA GLY A 50 1.38 -7.82 -13.07
C GLY A 50 0.46 -6.59 -12.98
N VAL A 51 -0.86 -6.77 -12.95
CA VAL A 51 -1.81 -5.66 -12.77
C VAL A 51 -1.79 -5.23 -11.30
N PRO A 52 -1.54 -3.95 -10.97
CA PRO A 52 -1.53 -3.46 -9.59
C PRO A 52 -2.90 -3.61 -8.92
N PHE A 53 -2.90 -3.95 -7.63
CA PHE A 53 -4.11 -3.92 -6.82
C PHE A 53 -4.55 -2.48 -6.53
N HIS A 54 -5.77 -2.34 -6.00
CA HIS A 54 -6.18 -1.08 -5.38
C HIS A 54 -5.10 -0.62 -4.37
N PRO A 55 -4.81 0.69 -4.25
CA PRO A 55 -3.72 1.18 -3.41
C PRO A 55 -3.87 0.91 -1.90
N ALA A 56 -5.02 0.46 -1.42
CA ALA A 56 -5.24 0.19 0.00
C ALA A 56 -4.87 -1.25 0.44
N PRO A 57 -5.23 -2.33 -0.27
CA PRO A 57 -4.86 -3.68 0.11
C PRO A 57 -3.45 -4.13 -0.31
N ALA A 58 -2.98 -5.18 0.35
CA ALA A 58 -1.85 -6.03 -0.05
C ALA A 58 -2.18 -7.50 0.22
N VAL A 59 -1.57 -8.41 -0.52
CA VAL A 59 -1.66 -9.86 -0.27
C VAL A 59 -0.43 -10.27 0.54
N VAL A 60 -0.65 -10.94 1.66
CA VAL A 60 0.39 -11.51 2.53
C VAL A 60 0.33 -13.02 2.42
N GLN A 61 1.41 -13.61 1.94
CA GLN A 61 1.54 -15.05 1.78
C GLN A 61 2.25 -15.63 3.01
N ILE A 62 1.64 -16.65 3.59
CA ILE A 62 2.19 -17.46 4.67
C ILE A 62 2.24 -18.93 4.19
N PRO A 63 3.01 -19.83 4.84
CA PRO A 63 3.31 -21.17 4.30
C PRO A 63 2.12 -22.05 3.92
N ALA A 64 0.92 -21.74 4.41
CA ALA A 64 -0.28 -22.52 4.17
C ALA A 64 -1.48 -21.70 3.63
N ARG A 65 -1.39 -20.37 3.56
CA ARG A 65 -2.53 -19.49 3.26
C ARG A 65 -2.10 -18.14 2.71
N GLU A 66 -3.03 -17.51 2.00
CA GLU A 66 -2.92 -16.10 1.62
C GLU A 66 -3.98 -15.26 2.33
N TYR A 67 -3.54 -14.12 2.86
CA TYR A 67 -4.40 -13.12 3.48
C TYR A 67 -4.37 -11.83 2.68
N ILE A 68 -5.54 -11.19 2.55
CA ILE A 68 -5.62 -9.85 1.97
C ILE A 68 -5.82 -8.88 3.13
N VAL A 69 -4.86 -7.98 3.30
CA VAL A 69 -4.82 -7.03 4.43
C VAL A 69 -4.81 -5.58 3.94
N LEU A 70 -5.37 -4.66 4.72
CA LEU A 70 -5.16 -3.24 4.47
C LEU A 70 -3.75 -2.83 4.91
N LYS A 71 -3.09 -2.01 4.08
CA LYS A 71 -1.69 -1.66 4.31
C LYS A 71 -1.47 -0.74 5.50
N ASP A 72 -2.46 0.07 5.83
CA ASP A 72 -2.41 1.09 6.88
C ASP A 72 -2.41 0.50 8.29
N ASN A 73 -3.16 -0.58 8.52
CA ASN A 73 -3.37 -1.15 9.85
C ASN A 73 -3.21 -2.69 9.92
N GLY A 74 -3.00 -3.36 8.78
CA GLY A 74 -2.85 -4.81 8.70
C GLY A 74 -4.13 -5.59 8.96
N MET A 75 -5.30 -4.92 8.94
CA MET A 75 -6.59 -5.58 9.11
C MET A 75 -6.85 -6.52 7.93
N GLN A 76 -7.17 -7.78 8.25
CA GLN A 76 -7.57 -8.75 7.25
C GLN A 76 -8.96 -8.41 6.70
N VAL A 77 -9.03 -8.23 5.39
CA VAL A 77 -10.26 -7.93 4.63
C VAL A 77 -10.63 -9.03 3.65
N GLY A 78 -9.78 -10.05 3.52
CA GLY A 78 -9.97 -11.17 2.62
C GLY A 78 -9.00 -12.31 2.85
N CYS A 79 -9.16 -13.36 2.06
CA CYS A 79 -8.31 -14.55 2.04
C CYS A 79 -8.37 -15.23 0.67
N GLU A 80 -7.51 -16.22 0.46
CA GLU A 80 -7.40 -16.98 -0.80
C GLU A 80 -8.75 -17.50 -1.34
N GLU A 81 -9.53 -18.15 -0.49
CA GLU A 81 -10.78 -18.84 -0.85
C GLU A 81 -11.93 -17.90 -1.26
N HIS A 82 -12.01 -16.73 -0.63
CA HIS A 82 -13.15 -15.82 -0.75
C HIS A 82 -12.78 -14.47 -1.39
N GLY A 83 -11.50 -14.23 -1.65
CA GLY A 83 -10.99 -12.93 -2.09
C GLY A 83 -11.27 -11.83 -1.07
N VAL A 84 -11.44 -10.59 -1.55
CA VAL A 84 -11.81 -9.43 -0.72
C VAL A 84 -13.29 -9.54 -0.37
N ALA A 85 -13.65 -9.39 0.91
CA ALA A 85 -15.06 -9.47 1.30
C ALA A 85 -15.92 -8.39 0.63
N ASN A 86 -17.19 -8.72 0.33
CA ASN A 86 -18.12 -7.85 -0.41
C ASN A 86 -18.27 -6.44 0.15
N VAL A 87 -18.20 -6.27 1.47
CA VAL A 87 -18.28 -4.93 2.10
C VAL A 87 -17.08 -4.06 1.71
N TRP A 88 -15.89 -4.65 1.63
CA TRP A 88 -14.65 -3.98 1.27
C TRP A 88 -14.58 -3.68 -0.22
N MET A 89 -15.07 -4.59 -1.08
CA MET A 89 -15.14 -4.35 -2.53
C MET A 89 -16.04 -3.17 -2.95
N ARG A 90 -16.90 -2.67 -2.04
CA ARG A 90 -17.74 -1.50 -2.32
C ARG A 90 -17.07 -0.17 -1.95
N VAL A 91 -16.01 -0.23 -1.15
CA VAL A 91 -15.32 0.96 -0.60
C VAL A 91 -13.85 1.05 -1.03
N LEU A 92 -13.34 0.01 -1.70
CA LEU A 92 -12.07 -0.08 -2.40
C LEU A 92 -12.32 -0.06 -3.90
#